data_AF-T0T8Q4-F1
#
_entry.id   AF-T0T8Q4-F1
#
_cell.length_a   1.000
_cell.length_b   1.000
_cell.length_c   1.000
_cell.angle_alpha   90.00
_cell.angle_beta   90.00
_cell.angle_gamma   90.00
#
_symmetry.space_group_name_H-M   'P 1'
#
loop_
_entity.id
_entity.type
_entity.pdbx_description
1 polymer ?
#
loop_
_entity_poly.entity_id
_entity_poly.type
_entity_poly.pdbx_seq_one_letter_code
_entity_poly.pdbx_strand_id
1 'polypeptide(L)'
;MRILIYTIFIQLLVSCSVFQARDLSPRTPSSDVISADCLKAAKVFDLDYITHPNRSQFKDVDHFFYFYETVQKYKIDEYRLFTLAADPDHNNFISIKSIREAQSVLIAERKDYMPGPIIRGPEEIDFYDNLGRPWDVKTPISPGDYDSWLFDIEKVKKSIRHQLGQTYANFRTQEEEPVRVLIDLRKTKIVDRHKVNGWIYGSLSPEEISRIEIIQ
;
A
#
# COMPACT_ATOMS: atom_id res chain seq x y z
N MET A 1 -14.92 9.62 -29.30
CA MET A 1 -15.94 9.03 -28.40
C MET A 1 -15.57 9.07 -26.91
N ARG A 2 -14.33 9.41 -26.50
CA ARG A 2 -13.97 9.56 -25.07
C ARG A 2 -14.20 10.98 -24.50
N ILE A 3 -14.19 12.01 -25.35
CA ILE A 3 -14.37 13.42 -24.93
C ILE A 3 -15.83 13.74 -24.60
N LEU A 4 -16.79 13.10 -25.29
CA LEU A 4 -18.23 13.34 -25.08
C LEU A 4 -18.74 12.82 -23.73
N ILE A 5 -18.07 11.82 -23.15
CA ILE A 5 -18.42 11.23 -21.85
C ILE A 5 -18.05 12.19 -20.71
N TYR A 6 -16.95 12.93 -20.82
CA TYR A 6 -16.52 13.89 -19.81
C TYR A 6 -17.43 15.12 -19.72
N THR A 7 -17.95 15.63 -20.84
CA THR A 7 -18.80 16.84 -20.86
C THR A 7 -20.19 16.59 -20.26
N ILE A 8 -20.75 15.38 -20.47
CA ILE A 8 -22.03 14.97 -19.86
C ILE A 8 -21.84 14.73 -18.34
N PHE A 9 -20.67 14.23 -17.92
CA PHE A 9 -20.32 14.02 -16.51
C PHE A 9 -20.27 15.32 -15.70
N ILE A 10 -19.74 16.41 -16.28
CA ILE A 10 -19.68 17.72 -15.62
C ILE A 10 -21.08 18.33 -15.49
N GLN A 11 -21.97 18.19 -16.50
CA GLN A 11 -23.34 18.73 -16.41
C GLN A 11 -24.22 17.99 -15.39
N LEU A 12 -24.02 16.68 -15.19
CA LEU A 12 -24.69 15.91 -14.13
C LEU A 12 -24.17 16.24 -12.72
N LEU A 13 -22.88 16.55 -12.57
CA LEU A 13 -22.32 17.00 -11.29
C LEU A 13 -22.73 18.44 -10.94
N VAL A 14 -22.91 19.33 -11.93
CA VAL A 14 -23.39 20.70 -11.73
C VAL A 14 -24.87 20.73 -11.30
N SER A 15 -25.68 19.77 -11.75
CA SER A 15 -27.08 19.64 -11.34
C SER A 15 -27.25 19.00 -9.96
N CYS A 16 -26.25 18.27 -9.45
CA CYS A 16 -26.19 17.75 -8.09
C CYS A 16 -25.45 18.67 -7.08
N SER A 17 -24.80 19.74 -7.54
CA SER A 17 -24.02 20.66 -6.69
C SER A 17 -24.77 21.93 -6.28
N VAL A 18 -26.07 21.80 -6.02
CA VAL A 18 -26.72 22.64 -4.99
C VAL A 18 -26.33 22.11 -3.60
N PHE A 19 -25.02 21.97 -3.36
CA PHE A 19 -24.45 21.76 -2.05
C PHE A 19 -23.79 23.10 -1.69
N GLN A 20 -24.60 24.01 -1.15
CA GLN A 20 -24.15 25.32 -0.69
C GLN A 20 -23.16 25.12 0.47
N ALA A 21 -21.87 25.10 0.13
CA ALA A 21 -20.85 25.56 1.06
C ALA A 21 -21.03 27.08 1.22
N ARG A 22 -21.70 27.48 2.32
CA ARG A 22 -21.76 28.79 3.00
C ARG A 22 -23.21 29.23 3.26
N ASP A 23 -23.70 28.95 4.47
CA ASP A 23 -24.06 30.02 5.40
C ASP A 23 -24.21 29.46 6.83
N LEU A 24 -23.45 30.00 7.78
CA LEU A 24 -23.57 29.72 9.22
C LEU A 24 -24.73 30.55 9.79
N SER A 25 -25.96 30.24 9.38
CA SER A 25 -27.17 30.78 9.99
C SER A 25 -28.10 29.64 10.38
N PRO A 26 -28.65 29.62 11.61
CA PRO A 26 -29.56 28.57 12.04
C PRO A 26 -30.91 28.75 11.32
N ARG A 27 -31.18 27.90 10.32
CA ARG A 27 -32.54 27.66 9.84
C ARG A 27 -32.90 26.19 10.00
N THR A 28 -34.14 26.01 10.44
CA THR A 28 -34.86 24.77 10.73
C THR A 28 -34.80 23.73 9.61
N PRO A 29 -34.89 22.42 9.94
CA PRO A 29 -34.66 21.33 9.00
C PRO A 29 -35.87 21.17 8.07
N SER A 30 -35.73 21.59 6.82
CA SER A 30 -36.57 21.05 5.74
C SER A 30 -35.93 19.76 5.27
N SER A 31 -36.70 18.67 5.33
CA SER A 31 -36.36 17.34 4.86
C SER A 31 -35.76 17.35 3.45
N ASP A 32 -34.45 17.12 3.35
CA ASP A 32 -33.76 16.89 2.09
C ASP A 32 -34.20 15.53 1.52
N VAL A 33 -35.12 15.59 0.55
CA VAL A 33 -35.47 14.44 -0.28
C VAL A 33 -34.32 14.23 -1.26
N ILE A 34 -33.34 13.41 -0.85
CA ILE A 34 -32.42 12.80 -1.80
C ILE A 34 -33.28 11.92 -2.72
N SER A 35 -33.38 12.29 -4.00
CA SER A 35 -34.21 11.55 -4.95
C SER A 35 -33.72 10.09 -5.05
N ALA A 36 -34.66 9.15 -5.10
CA ALA A 36 -34.35 7.72 -5.25
C ALA A 36 -33.50 7.43 -6.51
N ASP A 37 -33.53 8.33 -7.50
CA ASP A 37 -32.76 8.25 -8.73
C ASP A 37 -31.28 8.60 -8.54
N CYS A 38 -30.93 9.49 -7.60
CA CYS A 38 -29.54 9.75 -7.23
C CYS A 38 -28.89 8.53 -6.55
N LEU A 39 -29.62 7.84 -5.68
CA LEU A 39 -29.17 6.59 -5.04
C LEU A 39 -29.06 5.44 -6.05
N LYS A 40 -29.91 5.43 -7.08
CA LYS A 40 -29.83 4.46 -8.17
C LYS A 40 -28.63 4.72 -9.08
N ALA A 41 -28.37 5.98 -9.44
CA ALA A 41 -27.18 6.36 -10.21
C ALA A 41 -25.89 6.07 -9.41
N ALA A 42 -25.91 6.32 -8.10
CA ALA A 42 -24.82 5.95 -7.19
C ALA A 42 -24.53 4.45 -7.19
N LYS A 43 -25.57 3.59 -7.18
CA LYS A 43 -25.42 2.13 -7.33
C LYS A 43 -24.89 1.70 -8.71
N VAL A 44 -25.22 2.42 -9.78
CA VAL A 44 -24.71 2.13 -11.13
C VAL A 44 -23.23 2.54 -11.28
N PHE A 45 -22.77 3.50 -10.47
CA PHE A 45 -21.39 3.98 -10.43
C PHE A 45 -20.56 3.45 -9.24
N ASP A 46 -21.06 2.46 -8.49
CA ASP A 46 -20.41 1.92 -7.29
C ASP A 46 -19.96 3.02 -6.31
N LEU A 47 -20.79 4.07 -6.12
CA LEU A 47 -20.48 5.19 -5.23
C LEU A 47 -20.61 4.83 -3.75
N ASP A 48 -21.10 3.63 -3.41
CA ASP A 48 -20.99 3.07 -2.05
C ASP A 48 -19.52 3.08 -1.58
N TYR A 49 -18.59 2.96 -2.52
CA TYR A 49 -17.14 3.09 -2.37
C TYR A 49 -16.71 4.51 -1.93
N ILE A 50 -17.33 5.58 -2.44
CA ILE A 50 -17.05 6.97 -2.01
C ILE A 50 -17.48 7.19 -0.56
N THR A 51 -18.49 6.43 -0.10
CA THR A 51 -19.05 6.47 1.25
C THR A 51 -18.49 5.39 2.19
N HIS A 52 -17.44 4.66 1.78
CA HIS A 52 -16.89 3.59 2.61
C HIS A 52 -16.41 4.17 3.95
N PRO A 53 -16.82 3.58 5.10
CA PRO A 53 -16.57 4.20 6.41
C PRO A 53 -15.08 4.36 6.73
N ASN A 54 -14.22 3.59 6.06
CA ASN A 54 -12.78 3.63 6.25
C ASN A 54 -12.04 4.48 5.21
N ARG A 55 -12.73 5.20 4.32
CA ARG A 55 -12.09 6.08 3.32
C ARG A 55 -11.18 7.13 3.98
N SER A 56 -11.52 7.56 5.19
CA SER A 56 -10.70 8.50 5.96
C SER A 56 -9.32 7.95 6.37
N GLN A 57 -9.11 6.64 6.31
CA GLN A 57 -7.81 6.02 6.60
C GLN A 57 -6.90 5.96 5.37
N PHE A 58 -7.42 6.22 4.16
CA PHE A 58 -6.58 6.38 2.97
C PHE A 58 -6.11 7.82 2.83
N LYS A 59 -4.88 8.01 2.36
CA LYS A 59 -4.30 9.34 2.19
C LYS A 59 -5.10 10.22 1.22
N ASP A 60 -5.61 9.63 0.14
CA ASP A 60 -6.50 10.28 -0.83
C ASP A 60 -7.27 9.19 -1.64
N VAL A 61 -7.98 9.62 -2.68
CA VAL A 61 -8.80 8.73 -3.52
C VAL A 61 -7.97 7.77 -4.38
N ASP A 62 -6.77 8.17 -4.82
CA ASP A 62 -5.93 7.35 -5.68
C ASP A 62 -5.35 6.16 -4.89
N HIS A 63 -5.03 6.40 -3.63
CA HIS A 63 -4.60 5.39 -2.68
C HIS A 63 -5.63 4.28 -2.47
N PHE A 64 -6.88 4.69 -2.35
CA PHE A 64 -8.00 3.78 -2.20
C PHE A 64 -8.22 2.97 -3.48
N PHE A 65 -8.28 3.60 -4.66
CA PHE A 65 -8.37 2.86 -5.92
C PHE A 65 -7.21 1.87 -6.10
N TYR A 66 -5.98 2.27 -5.77
CA TYR A 66 -4.82 1.39 -5.82
C TYR A 66 -4.95 0.17 -4.88
N PHE A 67 -5.50 0.38 -3.68
CA PHE A 67 -5.80 -0.71 -2.74
C PHE A 67 -6.79 -1.71 -3.35
N TYR A 68 -7.91 -1.22 -3.87
CA TYR A 68 -8.94 -2.09 -4.44
C TYR A 68 -8.47 -2.82 -5.69
N GLU A 69 -7.77 -2.13 -6.59
CA GLU A 69 -7.11 -2.78 -7.73
C GLU A 69 -6.15 -3.89 -7.28
N THR A 70 -5.45 -3.68 -6.16
CA THR A 70 -4.56 -4.69 -5.59
C THR A 70 -5.33 -5.92 -5.09
N VAL A 71 -6.43 -5.72 -4.36
CA VAL A 71 -7.34 -6.79 -3.92
C VAL A 71 -7.80 -7.63 -5.12
N GLN A 72 -8.34 -6.97 -6.15
CA GLN A 72 -8.90 -7.63 -7.33
C GLN A 72 -7.83 -8.33 -8.16
N LYS A 73 -6.74 -7.63 -8.49
CA LYS A 73 -5.68 -8.14 -9.38
C LYS A 73 -4.95 -9.34 -8.77
N TYR A 74 -4.66 -9.30 -7.48
CA TYR A 74 -3.85 -10.32 -6.81
C TYR A 74 -4.68 -11.34 -6.03
N LYS A 75 -6.02 -11.19 -6.02
CA LYS A 75 -6.95 -12.02 -5.25
C LYS A 75 -6.49 -12.13 -3.80
N ILE A 76 -6.22 -10.98 -3.20
CA ILE A 76 -5.79 -10.87 -1.81
C ILE A 76 -7.02 -10.66 -0.94
N ASP A 77 -7.05 -11.26 0.25
CA ASP A 77 -8.09 -10.99 1.23
C ASP A 77 -8.08 -9.50 1.61
N GLU A 78 -9.21 -8.83 1.37
CA GLU A 78 -9.34 -7.40 1.54
C GLU A 78 -9.04 -6.97 2.98
N TYR A 79 -9.60 -7.68 3.96
CA TYR A 79 -9.41 -7.37 5.38
C TYR A 79 -7.95 -7.48 5.81
N ARG A 80 -7.24 -8.51 5.33
CA ARG A 80 -5.81 -8.67 5.61
C ARG A 80 -4.97 -7.60 4.93
N LEU A 81 -5.24 -7.26 3.67
CA LEU A 81 -4.51 -6.17 3.01
C LEU A 81 -4.74 -4.86 3.76
N PHE A 82 -5.98 -4.59 4.18
CA PHE A 82 -6.35 -3.39 4.92
C PHE A 82 -5.57 -3.28 6.23
N THR A 83 -5.59 -4.34 7.02
CA THR A 83 -4.92 -4.39 8.33
C THR A 83 -3.40 -4.24 8.21
N LEU A 84 -2.79 -4.88 7.21
CA LEU A 84 -1.34 -4.85 7.02
C LEU A 84 -0.85 -3.57 6.33
N ALA A 85 -1.71 -2.83 5.62
CA ALA A 85 -1.34 -1.59 4.97
C ALA A 85 -1.52 -0.35 5.87
N ALA A 86 -2.16 -0.50 7.03
CA ALA A 86 -2.26 0.55 8.04
C ALA A 86 -0.88 0.78 8.68
N ASP A 87 -0.26 1.93 8.39
CA ASP A 87 1.13 2.20 8.74
C ASP A 87 1.25 3.01 10.06
N PRO A 88 1.77 2.43 11.16
CA PRO A 88 1.90 3.12 12.44
C PRO A 88 2.75 4.39 12.35
N ASP A 89 3.84 4.38 11.56
CA ASP A 89 4.72 5.55 11.35
C ASP A 89 3.97 6.76 10.76
N HIS A 90 2.79 6.54 10.22
CA HIS A 90 1.95 7.54 9.59
C HIS A 90 0.53 7.55 10.17
N ASN A 91 0.36 7.39 11.49
CA ASN A 91 -0.94 7.43 12.17
C ASN A 91 -1.96 6.43 11.60
N ASN A 92 -1.49 5.25 11.17
CA ASN A 92 -2.28 4.21 10.51
C ASN A 92 -2.90 4.63 9.17
N PHE A 93 -2.37 5.68 8.51
CA PHE A 93 -2.78 6.03 7.16
C PHE A 93 -2.30 4.97 6.16
N ILE A 94 -3.19 4.61 5.24
CA ILE A 94 -2.91 3.67 4.16
C ILE A 94 -2.39 4.44 2.95
N SER A 95 -1.13 4.18 2.61
CA SER A 95 -0.41 4.80 1.50
C SER A 95 -0.17 3.80 0.35
N ILE A 96 0.11 4.25 -0.89
CA ILE A 96 0.44 3.33 -2.01
C ILE A 96 1.69 2.51 -1.66
N LYS A 97 2.61 3.13 -0.90
CA LYS A 97 3.80 2.47 -0.37
C LYS A 97 3.42 1.35 0.59
N SER A 98 2.63 1.64 1.63
CA SER A 98 2.25 0.62 2.62
C SER A 98 1.36 -0.48 2.03
N ILE A 99 0.51 -0.16 1.03
CA ILE A 99 -0.24 -1.18 0.27
C ILE A 99 0.72 -2.11 -0.48
N ARG A 100 1.79 -1.59 -1.10
CA ARG A 100 2.80 -2.42 -1.79
C ARG A 100 3.55 -3.31 -0.81
N GLU A 101 3.92 -2.79 0.35
CA GLU A 101 4.63 -3.55 1.39
C GLU A 101 3.73 -4.68 1.91
N ALA A 102 2.49 -4.37 2.30
CA ALA A 102 1.49 -5.35 2.72
C ALA A 102 1.21 -6.42 1.64
N GLN A 103 1.06 -5.99 0.38
CA GLN A 103 0.89 -6.90 -0.75
C GLN A 103 2.09 -7.85 -0.90
N SER A 104 3.31 -7.36 -0.68
CA SER A 104 4.54 -8.13 -0.84
C SER A 104 4.62 -9.26 0.18
N VAL A 105 4.36 -8.94 1.47
CA VAL A 105 4.38 -9.96 2.53
C VAL A 105 3.26 -10.97 2.39
N LEU A 106 2.06 -10.58 1.96
CA LEU A 106 0.96 -11.53 1.72
C LEU A 106 1.27 -12.50 0.57
N ILE A 107 2.03 -12.04 -0.43
CA ILE A 107 2.46 -12.90 -1.52
C ILE A 107 3.63 -13.79 -1.11
N ALA A 108 4.55 -13.28 -0.29
CA ALA A 108 5.61 -14.08 0.31
C ALA A 108 5.06 -15.17 1.23
N GLU A 109 4.07 -14.83 2.06
CA GLU A 109 3.34 -15.75 2.94
C GLU A 109 2.66 -16.87 2.12
N ARG A 110 1.90 -16.51 1.07
CA ARG A 110 1.22 -17.48 0.20
C ARG A 110 2.19 -18.42 -0.54
N LYS A 111 3.43 -17.99 -0.74
CA LYS A 111 4.47 -18.75 -1.45
C LYS A 111 5.45 -19.46 -0.50
N ASP A 112 5.16 -19.45 0.80
CA ASP A 112 6.01 -20.04 1.85
C ASP A 112 7.45 -19.46 1.92
N TYR A 113 7.65 -18.24 1.40
CA TYR A 113 8.92 -17.51 1.61
C TYR A 113 8.99 -16.87 3.00
N MET A 114 7.84 -16.60 3.61
CA MET A 114 7.74 -16.07 4.97
C MET A 114 6.73 -16.89 5.78
N PRO A 115 7.04 -17.26 7.03
CA PRO A 115 6.10 -18.03 7.85
C PRO A 115 4.85 -17.23 8.25
N GLY A 116 3.68 -17.61 7.73
CA GLY A 116 2.39 -17.00 8.05
C GLY A 116 1.73 -17.54 9.33
N PRO A 117 0.81 -16.77 9.97
CA PRO A 117 0.32 -15.48 9.52
C PRO A 117 1.27 -14.32 9.86
N ILE A 118 1.45 -13.41 8.88
CA ILE A 118 2.17 -12.14 9.05
C ILE A 118 1.25 -11.10 9.72
N ILE A 119 1.82 -10.32 10.64
CA ILE A 119 1.16 -9.19 11.31
C ILE A 119 1.94 -7.88 11.07
N ARG A 120 1.25 -6.73 11.11
CA ARG A 120 1.89 -5.40 11.04
C ARG A 120 2.70 -5.17 12.31
N GLY A 121 3.93 -4.70 12.16
CA GLY A 121 4.77 -4.28 13.28
C GLY A 121 4.37 -2.90 13.83
N PRO A 122 4.92 -2.49 14.98
CA PRO A 122 4.82 -1.12 15.48
C PRO A 122 5.64 -0.15 14.60
N GLU A 123 5.82 1.08 15.07
CA GLU A 123 6.73 2.04 14.43
C GLU A 123 8.15 1.44 14.27
N GLU A 124 8.85 1.87 13.22
CA GLU A 124 10.21 1.46 12.83
C GLU A 124 10.40 0.04 12.28
N ILE A 125 9.44 -0.89 12.50
CA ILE A 125 9.49 -2.25 11.94
C ILE A 125 8.20 -2.58 11.17
N ASP A 126 8.35 -3.03 9.93
CA ASP A 126 7.19 -3.18 9.06
C ASP A 126 6.27 -4.33 9.49
N PHE A 127 6.82 -5.52 9.78
CA PHE A 127 6.04 -6.72 10.02
C PHE A 127 6.71 -7.70 10.98
N TYR A 128 5.91 -8.61 11.52
CA TYR A 128 6.36 -9.83 12.17
C TYR A 128 5.80 -11.06 11.50
N ASP A 129 6.61 -12.12 11.46
CA ASP A 129 6.14 -13.43 11.04
C ASP A 129 5.51 -14.24 12.18
N ASN A 130 5.05 -15.45 11.87
CA ASN A 130 4.37 -16.29 12.85
C ASN A 130 5.28 -16.76 14.00
N LEU A 131 6.61 -16.66 13.87
CA LEU A 131 7.59 -16.96 14.92
C LEU A 131 7.93 -15.70 15.74
N GLY A 132 7.33 -14.57 15.41
CA GLY A 132 7.57 -13.28 16.06
C GLY A 132 8.83 -12.57 15.56
N ARG A 133 9.42 -13.01 14.45
CA ARG A 133 10.69 -12.46 13.95
C ARG A 133 10.44 -11.17 13.18
N PRO A 134 11.28 -10.12 13.36
CA PRO A 134 11.07 -8.82 12.73
C PRO A 134 11.46 -8.84 11.25
N TRP A 135 10.59 -8.27 10.40
CA TRP A 135 10.77 -8.13 8.97
C TRP A 135 10.57 -6.68 8.51
N ASP A 136 11.50 -6.19 7.72
CA ASP A 136 11.37 -4.96 6.95
C ASP A 136 11.15 -5.30 5.47
N VAL A 137 10.38 -4.48 4.76
CA VAL A 137 10.03 -4.73 3.35
C VAL A 137 10.56 -3.64 2.46
N LYS A 138 11.24 -4.03 1.38
CA LYS A 138 11.72 -3.13 0.34
C LYS A 138 11.05 -3.44 -0.98
N THR A 139 10.29 -2.48 -1.50
CA THR A 139 9.62 -2.58 -2.81
C THR A 139 10.22 -1.58 -3.82
N PRO A 140 11.48 -1.74 -4.26
CA PRO A 140 12.08 -0.82 -5.22
C PRO A 140 11.32 -0.83 -6.55
N ILE A 141 11.10 0.34 -7.12
CA ILE A 141 10.35 0.52 -8.36
C ILE A 141 11.31 1.07 -9.40
N SER A 142 11.23 0.60 -10.63
CA SER A 142 11.94 1.23 -11.75
C SER A 142 11.07 2.31 -12.39
N PRO A 143 11.68 3.37 -12.96
CA PRO A 143 10.94 4.39 -13.68
C PRO A 143 10.18 3.78 -14.86
N GLY A 144 8.96 4.26 -15.09
CA GLY A 144 8.22 4.03 -16.33
C GLY A 144 8.95 4.62 -17.54
N ASP A 145 8.48 4.32 -18.75
CA ASP A 145 9.17 4.74 -19.98
C ASP A 145 9.11 6.26 -20.22
N TYR A 146 8.20 6.95 -19.52
CA TYR A 146 8.01 8.40 -19.60
C TYR A 146 8.42 9.14 -18.32
N ASP A 147 8.93 8.42 -17.32
CA ASP A 147 9.39 9.03 -16.08
C ASP A 147 10.75 9.71 -16.30
N SER A 148 10.92 10.92 -15.75
CA SER A 148 12.16 11.69 -15.88
C SER A 148 13.26 11.32 -14.87
N TRP A 149 12.96 10.46 -13.90
CA TRP A 149 13.88 10.05 -12.85
C TRP A 149 14.55 8.71 -13.19
N LEU A 150 15.73 8.46 -12.61
CA LEU A 150 16.50 7.24 -12.84
C LEU A 150 16.45 6.32 -11.63
N PHE A 151 16.52 5.02 -11.88
CA PHE A 151 16.65 4.03 -10.81
C PHE A 151 17.95 4.22 -10.04
N ASP A 152 17.84 4.62 -8.77
CA ASP A 152 18.97 4.86 -7.87
C ASP A 152 19.26 3.59 -7.05
N ILE A 153 20.23 2.82 -7.52
CA ILE A 153 20.67 1.62 -6.82
C ILE A 153 21.34 1.95 -5.47
N GLU A 154 22.03 3.08 -5.34
CA GLU A 154 22.72 3.43 -4.08
C GLU A 154 21.72 3.71 -2.95
N LYS A 155 20.59 4.34 -3.28
CA LYS A 155 19.48 4.49 -2.33
C LYS A 155 18.94 3.14 -1.85
N VAL A 156 18.76 2.18 -2.77
CA VAL A 156 18.29 0.83 -2.43
C VAL A 156 19.30 0.10 -1.54
N LYS A 157 20.60 0.12 -1.92
CA LYS A 157 21.69 -0.47 -1.14
C LYS A 157 21.76 0.08 0.28
N LYS A 158 21.71 1.41 0.42
CA LYS A 158 21.75 2.10 1.71
C LYS A 158 20.56 1.68 2.58
N SER A 159 19.37 1.62 1.99
CA SER A 159 18.16 1.23 2.72
C SER A 159 18.21 -0.22 3.21
N ILE A 160 18.67 -1.16 2.37
CA ILE A 160 18.82 -2.57 2.75
C ILE A 160 19.90 -2.73 3.83
N ARG A 161 21.09 -2.13 3.65
CA ARG A 161 22.17 -2.22 4.64
C ARG A 161 21.79 -1.63 5.99
N HIS A 162 21.09 -0.51 5.98
CA HIS A 162 20.62 0.12 7.21
C HIS A 162 19.80 -0.88 8.03
N GLN A 163 18.85 -1.57 7.39
CA GLN A 163 17.97 -2.53 8.06
C GLN A 163 18.68 -3.82 8.46
N LEU A 164 19.59 -4.34 7.63
CA LEU A 164 20.39 -5.50 8.01
C LEU A 164 21.27 -5.27 9.24
N GLY A 165 21.62 -4.01 9.53
CA GLY A 165 22.35 -3.60 10.72
C GLY A 165 21.49 -3.30 11.95
N GLN A 166 20.16 -3.40 11.84
CA GLN A 166 19.25 -3.20 12.98
C GLN A 166 18.92 -4.53 13.66
N THR A 167 18.59 -4.45 14.94
CA THR A 167 17.89 -5.49 15.68
C THR A 167 16.53 -4.94 16.13
N TYR A 168 15.61 -5.86 16.40
CA TYR A 168 14.34 -5.51 17.01
C TYR A 168 13.86 -6.68 17.88
N ALA A 169 13.16 -6.37 18.96
CA ALA A 169 12.58 -7.38 19.83
C ALA A 169 11.65 -8.32 19.05
N ASN A 170 11.88 -9.63 19.18
CA ASN A 170 10.97 -10.66 18.69
C ASN A 170 9.62 -10.49 19.39
N PHE A 171 8.54 -10.40 18.62
CA PHE A 171 7.20 -10.15 19.15
C PHE A 171 6.74 -11.16 20.20
N ARG A 172 7.20 -12.42 20.13
CA ARG A 172 6.83 -13.49 21.04
C ARG A 172 7.76 -13.62 22.24
N THR A 173 9.08 -13.60 22.00
CA THR A 173 10.07 -13.87 23.06
C THR A 173 10.58 -12.61 23.73
N GLN A 174 10.40 -11.44 23.09
CA GLN A 174 10.95 -10.14 23.50
C GLN A 174 12.49 -10.08 23.48
N GLU A 175 13.15 -11.09 22.92
CA GLU A 175 14.60 -11.08 22.71
C GLU A 175 14.94 -10.30 21.44
N GLU A 176 16.01 -9.50 21.50
CA GLU A 176 16.50 -8.76 20.34
C GLU A 176 16.98 -9.74 19.26
N GLU A 177 16.37 -9.65 18.08
CA GLU A 177 16.76 -10.44 16.91
C GLU A 177 17.19 -9.52 15.76
N PRO A 178 18.14 -9.96 14.92
CA PRO A 178 18.45 -9.26 13.68
C PRO A 178 17.22 -9.12 12.77
N VAL A 179 17.02 -7.92 12.23
CA VAL A 179 15.94 -7.67 11.26
C VAL A 179 16.19 -8.49 10.00
N ARG A 180 15.12 -9.08 9.47
CA ARG A 180 15.08 -9.78 8.17
C ARG A 180 14.50 -8.85 7.12
N VAL A 181 14.86 -9.04 5.87
CA VAL A 181 14.45 -8.13 4.79
C VAL A 181 13.79 -8.90 3.67
N LEU A 182 12.53 -8.57 3.36
CA LEU A 182 11.86 -9.00 2.15
C LEU A 182 12.07 -7.97 1.05
N ILE A 183 12.55 -8.39 -0.12
CA ILE A 183 12.75 -7.52 -1.28
C ILE A 183 11.79 -7.93 -2.40
N ASP A 184 10.84 -7.05 -2.73
CA ASP A 184 9.93 -7.24 -3.86
C ASP A 184 10.41 -6.52 -5.11
N LEU A 185 10.96 -7.30 -6.04
CA LEU A 185 11.48 -6.85 -7.32
C LEU A 185 10.47 -6.98 -8.47
N ARG A 186 9.24 -7.43 -8.23
CA ARG A 186 8.25 -7.68 -9.31
C ARG A 186 7.88 -6.41 -10.08
N LYS A 187 7.98 -5.24 -9.45
CA LYS A 187 7.76 -3.93 -10.08
C LYS A 187 9.06 -3.22 -10.51
N THR A 188 10.20 -3.90 -10.42
CA THR A 188 11.50 -3.44 -10.90
C THR A 188 11.75 -3.98 -12.32
N LYS A 189 12.32 -3.17 -13.22
CA LYS A 189 12.71 -3.58 -14.58
C LYS A 189 13.87 -4.59 -14.49
N ILE A 190 13.94 -5.52 -15.44
CA ILE A 190 14.94 -6.62 -15.46
C ILE A 190 16.38 -6.12 -15.25
N VAL A 191 16.76 -5.04 -15.96
CA VAL A 191 18.11 -4.44 -15.83
C VAL A 191 18.42 -3.95 -14.42
N ASP A 192 17.43 -3.41 -13.70
CA ASP A 192 17.60 -2.92 -12.34
C ASP A 192 17.53 -4.06 -11.32
N ARG A 193 16.74 -5.12 -11.57
CA ARG A 193 16.79 -6.35 -10.78
C ARG A 193 18.19 -6.96 -10.78
N HIS A 194 18.84 -7.00 -11.94
CA HIS A 194 20.22 -7.49 -12.03
C HIS A 194 21.20 -6.63 -11.22
N LYS A 195 21.01 -5.30 -11.17
CA LYS A 195 21.82 -4.42 -10.31
C LYS A 195 21.62 -4.75 -8.83
N VAL A 196 20.37 -4.95 -8.40
CA VAL A 196 20.04 -5.30 -7.02
C VAL A 196 20.62 -6.67 -6.66
N ASN A 197 20.31 -7.71 -7.44
CA ASN A 197 20.78 -9.07 -7.20
C ASN A 197 22.32 -9.17 -7.27
N GLY A 198 22.93 -8.54 -8.27
CA GLY A 198 24.39 -8.53 -8.42
C GLY A 198 25.09 -7.88 -7.23
N TRP A 199 24.50 -6.84 -6.65
CA TRP A 199 25.00 -6.26 -5.41
C TRP A 199 24.77 -7.17 -4.19
N ILE A 200 23.57 -7.72 -3.99
CA ILE A 200 23.25 -8.61 -2.86
C ILE A 200 24.25 -9.77 -2.81
N TYR A 201 24.36 -10.53 -3.91
CA TYR A 201 25.19 -11.73 -3.94
C TYR A 201 26.68 -11.45 -4.14
N GLY A 202 27.05 -10.23 -4.55
CA GLY A 202 28.45 -9.84 -4.75
C GLY A 202 29.05 -8.99 -3.64
N SER A 203 28.26 -8.50 -2.67
CA SER A 203 28.72 -7.51 -1.68
C SER A 203 28.22 -7.72 -0.25
N LEU A 204 27.28 -8.64 -0.02
CA LEU A 204 26.81 -8.98 1.33
C LEU A 204 27.45 -10.29 1.80
N SER A 205 27.62 -10.43 3.11
CA SER A 205 28.11 -11.65 3.73
C SER A 205 27.07 -12.78 3.65
N PRO A 206 27.46 -14.05 3.78
CA PRO A 206 26.52 -15.17 3.82
C PRO A 206 25.45 -15.05 4.92
N GLU A 207 25.81 -14.47 6.07
CA GLU A 207 24.89 -14.23 7.19
C GLU A 207 23.87 -13.11 6.89
N GLU A 208 24.28 -12.07 6.18
CA GLU A 208 23.34 -11.04 5.71
C GLU A 208 22.39 -11.60 4.65
N ILE A 209 22.93 -12.40 3.72
CA ILE A 209 22.15 -13.03 2.65
C ILE A 209 21.11 -14.00 3.22
N SER A 210 21.43 -14.76 4.28
CA SER A 210 20.49 -15.71 4.89
C SER A 210 19.29 -15.05 5.57
N ARG A 211 19.32 -13.72 5.75
CA ARG A 211 18.22 -12.91 6.29
C ARG A 211 17.42 -12.17 5.21
N ILE A 212 17.75 -12.37 3.93
CA ILE A 212 17.07 -11.74 2.81
C ILE A 212 16.21 -12.76 2.07
N GLU A 213 14.95 -12.41 1.86
CA GLU A 213 14.07 -13.10 0.91
C GLU A 213 13.78 -12.20 -0.29
N ILE A 214 13.80 -12.76 -1.50
CA ILE A 214 13.58 -12.00 -2.74
C ILE A 214 12.39 -12.59 -3.50
N ILE A 215 11.40 -11.77 -3.80
CA ILE A 215 10.32 -12.10 -4.74
C ILE A 215 10.51 -11.31 -6.03
N GLN A 216 10.44 -11.99 -7.18
CA GLN A 216 10.73 -11.41 -8.49
C GLN A 216 9.83 -11.96 -9.59
#